data_AF-A0A950TMB6-F1
#
_entry.id   AF-A0A950TMB6-F1
#
_cell.length_a   1.000
_cell.length_b   1.000
_cell.length_c   1.000
_cell.angle_alpha   90.00
_cell.angle_beta   90.00
_cell.angle_gamma   90.00
#
_symmetry.space_group_name_H-M   'P 1'
#
loop_
_entity.id
_entity.type
_entity.pdbx_description
1 polymer ?
#
loop_
_entity_poly.entity_id
_entity_poly.type
_entity_poly.pdbx_seq_one_letter_code
_entity_poly.pdbx_strand_id
1 'polypeptide(L)' 'MSDQKLKPRLPRGLVDRGPAEIAATRRMLEKIQAVYERYGFEPVETPAIEFTDALGKFLPDQDRPNEGVFSFQD' A
#
# COMPACT_ATOMS: atom_id res chain seq x y z
N MET A 1 -18.22 24.30 27.52
CA MET A 1 -17.61 23.12 26.88
C MET A 1 -17.45 23.47 25.41
N SER A 2 -16.22 23.60 24.92
CA SER A 2 -16.00 23.95 23.52
C SER A 2 -16.42 22.78 22.64
N ASP A 3 -17.35 23.03 21.72
CA ASP A 3 -17.78 22.13 20.65
C ASP A 3 -16.60 21.90 19.69
N GLN A 4 -15.72 20.98 20.06
CA GLN A 4 -14.52 20.67 19.28
C GLN A 4 -14.93 19.72 18.15
N LYS A 5 -15.50 20.28 17.09
CA LYS A 5 -15.83 19.53 15.87
C LYS A 5 -14.58 18.85 15.31
N LEU A 6 -14.66 17.53 15.16
CA LEU A 6 -13.61 16.71 14.57
C LEU A 6 -13.30 17.22 13.16
N LYS A 7 -12.06 17.67 12.92
CA LYS A 7 -11.60 18.05 11.58
C LYS A 7 -11.17 16.80 10.83
N PRO A 8 -11.71 16.54 9.62
CA PRO A 8 -11.19 15.49 8.75
C PRO A 8 -9.70 15.72 8.50
N ARG A 9 -8.88 14.69 8.69
CA ARG A 9 -7.44 14.71 8.46
C ARG A 9 -6.98 13.34 7.99
N LEU A 10 -6.06 13.33 7.04
CA LEU A 10 -5.40 12.11 6.59
C LEU A 10 -4.17 11.83 7.47
N PRO A 11 -3.83 10.55 7.70
CA PRO A 11 -2.52 10.20 8.23
C PRO A 11 -1.41 10.70 7.30
N ARG A 12 -0.26 11.07 7.86
CA ARG A 12 0.89 11.54 7.09
C ARG A 12 1.31 10.47 6.07
N GLY A 13 1.54 10.87 4.81
CA GLY A 13 1.97 9.98 3.75
C GLY A 13 0.84 9.30 2.97
N LEU A 14 -0.43 9.47 3.40
CA LEU A 14 -1.60 9.01 2.66
C LEU A 14 -2.20 10.16 1.86
N VAL A 15 -2.74 9.85 0.69
CA VAL A 15 -3.33 10.82 -0.24
C VAL A 15 -4.66 10.31 -0.77
N ASP A 16 -5.64 11.20 -0.90
CA ASP A 16 -6.87 10.93 -1.63
C ASP A 16 -6.60 10.95 -3.14
N ARG A 17 -7.23 10.04 -3.88
CA ARG A 17 -7.08 9.92 -5.34
C ARG A 17 -8.37 10.26 -6.04
N GLY A 18 -8.30 11.18 -7.01
CA GLY A 18 -9.46 11.62 -7.78
C GLY A 18 -9.85 10.67 -8.93
N PRO A 19 -11.06 10.81 -9.51
CA PRO A 19 -11.53 9.91 -10.57
C PRO A 19 -10.61 9.82 -11.79
N ALA A 20 -10.05 10.95 -12.23
CA ALA A 20 -9.16 11.00 -13.39
C ALA A 20 -7.86 10.21 -13.16
N GLU A 21 -7.31 10.32 -11.95
CA GLU A 21 -6.08 9.63 -11.56
C GLU A 21 -6.31 8.12 -11.45
N ILE A 22 -7.42 7.72 -10.81
CA ILE A 22 -7.84 6.32 -10.73
C ILE A 22 -8.02 5.73 -12.13
N ALA A 23 -8.70 6.45 -13.02
CA ALA A 23 -8.92 5.99 -14.39
C ALA A 23 -7.60 5.86 -15.18
N ALA A 24 -6.65 6.78 -14.99
CA ALA A 24 -5.34 6.71 -15.61
C ALA A 24 -4.53 5.50 -15.12
N THR A 25 -4.49 5.25 -13.81
CA THR A 25 -3.80 4.08 -13.25
C THR A 25 -4.41 2.77 -13.72
N ARG A 26 -5.74 2.66 -13.79
CA ARG A 26 -6.41 1.46 -14.32
C ARG A 26 -5.99 1.16 -15.76
N ARG A 27 -6.06 2.15 -16.66
CA ARG A 27 -5.64 1.98 -18.06
C ARG A 27 -4.17 1.55 -18.19
N MET A 28 -3.30 2.11 -17.35
CA MET A 28 -1.88 1.75 -17.33
C MET A 28 -1.69 0.29 -16.89
N LEU A 29 -2.31 -0.11 -15.77
CA LEU A 29 -2.21 -1.47 -15.23
C LEU A 29 -2.77 -2.52 -16.19
N GLU A 30 -3.92 -2.25 -16.84
CA GLU A 30 -4.51 -3.13 -17.86
C GLU A 30 -3.53 -3.41 -19.01
N LYS A 31 -2.80 -2.40 -19.48
CA LYS A 31 -1.78 -2.59 -20.54
C LYS A 31 -0.62 -3.44 -20.08
N ILE A 32 -0.17 -3.26 -18.84
CA ILE A 32 0.94 -4.04 -18.27
C ILE A 32 0.50 -5.50 -18.08
N GLN A 33 -0.66 -5.74 -17.47
CA GLN A 33 -1.22 -7.08 -17.23
C GLN A 33 -1.34 -7.88 -18.54
N ALA A 34 -1.89 -7.26 -19.59
CA ALA A 34 -2.04 -7.90 -20.90
C ALA A 34 -0.70 -8.36 -21.53
N VAL A 35 0.42 -7.72 -21.17
CA VAL A 35 1.75 -8.17 -21.59
C VAL A 35 2.16 -9.42 -20.81
N TYR A 36 2.00 -9.44 -19.49
CA TYR A 36 2.33 -10.61 -18.66
C TYR A 36 1.48 -11.83 -19.02
N GLU A 37 0.18 -11.66 -19.20
CA GLU A 37 -0.74 -12.75 -19.58
C GLU A 37 -0.37 -13.37 -20.93
N ARG A 38 0.09 -12.55 -21.90
CA ARG A 38 0.57 -13.04 -23.20
C ARG A 38 1.74 -14.01 -23.08
N TYR A 39 2.56 -13.86 -22.04
CA TYR A 39 3.71 -14.73 -21.77
C TYR A 39 3.38 -15.88 -20.81
N GLY A 40 2.10 -16.09 -20.47
CA GLY A 40 1.65 -17.21 -19.66
C GLY A 40 1.82 -17.03 -18.16
N PHE A 41 2.00 -15.80 -17.67
CA PHE A 41 1.99 -15.51 -16.24
C PHE A 41 0.54 -15.45 -15.73
N GLU A 42 0.29 -16.07 -14.58
CA GLU A 42 -0.99 -16.02 -13.88
C GLU A 42 -0.94 -14.99 -12.74
N PRO A 43 -2.03 -14.23 -12.51
CA PRO A 43 -2.07 -13.26 -11.41
C PRO A 43 -2.19 -13.97 -10.06
N VAL A 44 -1.50 -13.42 -9.05
CA VAL A 44 -1.65 -13.79 -7.64
C VAL A 44 -1.77 -12.53 -6.79
N GLU A 45 -2.64 -12.57 -5.79
CA GLU A 45 -2.80 -11.50 -4.80
C GLU A 45 -2.54 -12.08 -3.41
N THR A 46 -1.75 -11.37 -2.61
CA THR A 46 -1.46 -11.69 -1.22
C THR A 46 -2.10 -10.65 -0.30
N PRO A 47 -2.38 -10.98 0.98
CA PRO A 47 -2.85 -10.01 1.97
C PRO A 47 -2.04 -8.71 2.02
N ALA A 48 -2.72 -7.59 2.29
CA ALA A 48 -2.09 -6.27 2.43
C ALA A 48 -1.32 -6.11 3.76
N ILE A 49 -1.61 -6.96 4.75
CA ILE A 49 -0.96 -7.02 6.05
C ILE A 49 -0.54 -8.47 6.25
N GLU A 50 0.73 -8.67 6.56
CA GLU A 50 1.33 -9.97 6.83
C GLU A 50 2.00 -9.94 8.20
N PHE A 51 2.16 -11.10 8.84
CA PHE A 51 2.92 -11.18 10.07
C PHE A 51 4.38 -10.81 9.83
N THR A 52 4.94 -10.04 10.74
CA THR A 52 6.33 -9.58 10.68
C THR A 52 7.31 -10.76 10.52
N ASP A 53 7.10 -11.87 11.22
CA ASP A 53 7.95 -13.06 11.11
C ASP A 53 7.86 -13.78 9.74
N ALA A 54 6.79 -13.56 8.98
CA ALA A 54 6.61 -14.09 7.62
C ALA A 54 7.39 -13.29 6.55
N LEU A 55 7.83 -12.06 6.85
CA LEU A 55 8.56 -11.19 5.90
C LEU A 55 10.06 -11.54 5.75
N GLY A 56 10.58 -12.46 6.55
CA GLY A 56 11.97 -12.95 6.48
C GLY A 56 13.03 -12.02 7.10
N LYS A 57 14.32 -12.39 6.99
CA LYS A 57 15.47 -11.67 7.59
C LYS A 57 15.81 -10.31 6.95
N PHE A 58 14.95 -9.81 6.08
CA PHE A 58 15.09 -8.47 5.46
C PHE A 58 14.38 -7.39 6.25
N LEU A 59 13.88 -7.74 7.45
CA LEU A 59 13.41 -6.75 8.38
C LEU A 59 14.58 -5.96 8.93
N PRO A 60 14.42 -4.65 8.99
CA PRO A 60 15.34 -3.79 9.69
C PRO A 60 15.60 -4.18 11.13
N ASP A 61 16.83 -3.97 11.58
CA ASP A 61 17.10 -3.87 13.01
C ASP A 61 16.13 -2.84 13.61
N GLN A 62 15.39 -3.22 14.66
CA GLN A 62 14.36 -2.37 15.30
C GLN A 62 14.88 -0.98 15.73
N ASP A 63 16.20 -0.81 15.84
CA ASP A 63 16.88 0.42 16.23
C ASP A 63 17.14 1.41 15.08
N ARG A 64 16.71 1.12 13.84
CA ARG A 64 16.92 2.00 12.66
C ARG A 64 15.60 2.52 12.06
N PRO A 65 15.22 3.78 12.32
CA PRO A 65 13.86 4.29 12.08
C PRO A 65 13.47 4.56 10.61
N ASN A 66 14.27 4.17 9.60
CA ASN A 66 14.09 4.59 8.19
C ASN A 66 13.93 3.44 7.20
N GLU A 67 13.50 2.28 7.65
CA GLU A 67 13.87 1.06 6.98
C GLU A 67 12.64 0.34 6.38
N GLY A 68 11.74 1.13 5.79
CA GLY A 68 10.78 0.68 4.77
C GLY A 68 9.58 -0.17 5.22
N VAL A 69 9.51 -0.58 6.50
CA VAL A 69 8.43 -1.43 7.04
C VAL A 69 7.52 -0.62 7.98
N PHE A 70 6.22 -0.66 7.72
CA PHE A 70 5.21 -0.13 8.64
C PHE A 70 4.62 -1.29 9.47
N SER A 71 4.88 -1.30 10.77
CA SER A 71 4.33 -2.27 11.72
C SER A 71 3.41 -1.60 12.72
N PHE A 72 2.38 -2.33 13.16
CA PHE A 72 1.50 -1.96 14.26
C PHE A 72 1.25 -3.20 15.11
N GLN A 73 0.99 -3.00 16.40
CA GLN A 73 0.55 -4.05 17.31
C GLN A 73 -0.97 -4.23 17.18
N ASP A 74 -1.43 -5.45 17.41
CA ASP A 74 -2.84 -5.78 17.56
C ASP A 74 -3.47 -5.15 18.82
#